data_AF-A0A923PQJ8-F1
#
_entry.id   AF-A0A923PQJ8-F1
#
_cell.length_a   1.000
_cell.length_b   1.000
_cell.length_c   1.000
_cell.angle_alpha   90.00
_cell.angle_beta   90.00
_cell.angle_gamma   90.00
#
_symmetry.space_group_name_H-M   'P 1'
#
loop_
_entity.id
_entity.type
_entity.pdbx_description
1 polymer ?
#
loop_
_entity_poly.entity_id
_entity_poly.type
_entity_poly.pdbx_seq_one_letter_code
_entity_poly.pdbx_strand_id
1 'polypeptide(L)'
;MRFLFLSLCCLCFVAPSLSGQEAHAALTNYINEYNADHAMCDWIRVEHAPVSLRINEREELEAFVANGKELRIILQRDKADELDHLFPLHITNATVVFAGETILVLDDDSALYVALTISAAPRLPDLEHATPVVFTGYGLGQHWSGNQ
;
A
#
# COMPACT_ATOMS: atom_id res chain seq x y z
N MET A 1 -20.46 -3.79 52.14
CA MET A 1 -20.43 -4.89 51.15
C MET A 1 -21.53 -4.66 50.11
N ARG A 2 -21.16 -4.27 48.90
CA ARG A 2 -21.94 -4.46 47.67
C ARG A 2 -20.95 -4.31 46.51
N PHE A 3 -20.46 -5.46 46.03
CA PHE A 3 -19.60 -5.56 44.87
C PHE A 3 -20.42 -5.22 43.63
N LEU A 4 -20.02 -4.17 42.91
CA LEU A 4 -20.55 -3.83 41.60
C LEU A 4 -19.50 -4.29 40.58
N PHE A 5 -19.66 -5.52 40.09
CA PHE A 5 -18.94 -6.04 38.93
C PHE A 5 -19.49 -5.31 37.70
N LEU A 6 -18.79 -4.25 37.26
CA LEU A 6 -19.04 -3.67 35.95
C LEU A 6 -18.15 -4.42 34.95
N SER A 7 -18.79 -5.30 34.18
CA SER A 7 -18.18 -6.03 33.06
C SER A 7 -17.63 -5.04 32.05
N LEU A 8 -16.30 -4.86 32.05
CA LEU A 8 -15.58 -4.12 31.04
C LEU A 8 -15.55 -4.98 29.77
N CYS A 9 -16.51 -4.77 28.87
CA CYS A 9 -16.45 -5.29 27.51
C CYS A 9 -15.23 -4.65 26.82
N CYS A 10 -14.10 -5.38 26.78
CA CYS A 10 -13.05 -5.13 25.81
C CYS A 10 -13.67 -5.25 24.41
N LEU A 11 -13.93 -4.11 23.78
CA LEU A 11 -14.09 -3.99 22.34
C LEU A 11 -12.78 -4.44 21.70
N CYS A 12 -12.66 -5.74 21.43
CA CYS A 12 -11.70 -6.23 20.46
C CYS A 12 -12.18 -5.70 19.10
N PHE A 13 -11.57 -4.61 18.63
CA PHE A 13 -11.59 -4.25 17.22
C PHE A 13 -10.89 -5.39 16.47
N VAL A 14 -11.65 -6.40 16.06
CA VAL A 14 -11.21 -7.33 15.04
C VAL A 14 -11.37 -6.56 13.74
N ALA A 15 -10.27 -5.98 13.25
CA ALA A 15 -10.25 -5.51 11.87
C ALA A 15 -10.63 -6.72 10.98
N PRO A 16 -11.58 -6.58 10.05
CA PRO A 16 -11.88 -7.66 9.13
C PRO A 16 -10.58 -8.00 8.39
N SER A 17 -10.13 -9.25 8.51
CA SER A 17 -9.08 -9.76 7.64
C SER A 17 -9.64 -9.76 6.22
N LEU A 18 -8.92 -9.17 5.28
CA LEU A 18 -9.27 -9.28 3.88
C LEU A 18 -9.29 -10.77 3.54
N SER A 19 -10.43 -11.30 3.07
CA SER A 19 -10.46 -12.72 2.70
C SER A 19 -9.53 -12.88 1.50
N GLY A 20 -8.46 -13.67 1.64
CA GLY A 20 -7.38 -13.73 0.63
C GLY A 20 -7.88 -14.12 -0.77
N GLN A 21 -9.04 -14.79 -0.86
CA GLN A 21 -9.64 -15.17 -2.13
C GLN A 21 -10.35 -14.00 -2.85
N GLU A 22 -11.07 -13.15 -2.12
CA GLU A 22 -11.75 -11.97 -2.69
C GLU A 22 -10.73 -10.90 -3.10
N ALA A 23 -9.72 -10.66 -2.26
CA ALA A 23 -8.59 -9.78 -2.56
C ALA A 23 -7.90 -10.16 -3.87
N HIS A 24 -7.62 -11.46 -4.01
CA HIS A 24 -6.93 -11.99 -5.17
C HIS A 24 -7.77 -11.86 -6.46
N ALA A 25 -9.08 -12.12 -6.38
CA ALA A 25 -9.98 -11.96 -7.51
C ALA A 25 -10.09 -10.48 -7.94
N ALA A 26 -10.27 -9.57 -6.99
CA ALA A 26 -10.32 -8.14 -7.25
C ALA A 26 -9.01 -7.61 -7.88
N LEU A 27 -7.86 -8.03 -7.34
CA LEU A 27 -6.56 -7.66 -7.90
C LEU A 27 -6.37 -8.22 -9.31
N THR A 28 -6.79 -9.47 -9.56
CA THR A 28 -6.73 -10.09 -10.89
C THR A 28 -7.57 -9.32 -11.91
N ASN A 29 -8.80 -8.93 -11.54
CA ASN A 29 -9.66 -8.13 -12.40
C ASN A 29 -9.03 -6.77 -12.70
N TYR A 30 -8.53 -6.08 -11.68
CA TYR A 30 -7.83 -4.81 -11.83
C TYR A 30 -6.65 -4.91 -12.81
N ILE A 31 -5.82 -5.95 -12.69
CA ILE A 31 -4.67 -6.19 -13.58
C ILE A 31 -5.13 -6.42 -15.03
N ASN A 32 -6.13 -7.27 -15.23
CA ASN A 32 -6.61 -7.59 -16.56
C ASN A 32 -7.20 -6.36 -17.26
N GLU A 33 -8.01 -5.58 -16.55
CA GLU A 33 -8.61 -4.38 -17.12
C GLU A 33 -7.55 -3.31 -17.40
N TYR A 34 -6.60 -3.08 -16.50
CA TYR A 34 -5.51 -2.14 -16.75
C TYR A 34 -4.70 -2.56 -17.97
N ASN A 35 -4.27 -3.82 -18.06
CA ASN A 35 -3.44 -4.31 -19.16
C ASN A 35 -4.17 -4.35 -20.51
N ALA A 36 -5.50 -4.47 -20.51
CA ALA A 36 -6.31 -4.40 -21.73
C ALA A 36 -6.30 -3.00 -22.36
N ASP A 37 -6.16 -1.96 -21.54
CA ASP A 37 -6.18 -0.55 -21.97
C ASP A 37 -4.78 0.00 -22.30
N HIS A 38 -3.70 -0.77 -22.03
CA HIS A 38 -2.32 -0.29 -22.11
C HIS A 38 -1.43 -1.14 -23.02
N ALA A 39 -0.38 -0.52 -23.54
CA ALA A 39 0.65 -1.24 -24.28
C ALA A 39 1.43 -2.20 -23.37
N MET A 40 1.98 -3.26 -23.95
CA MET A 40 2.67 -4.32 -23.20
C MET A 40 3.87 -3.81 -22.37
N CYS A 41 4.53 -2.73 -22.79
CA CYS A 41 5.62 -2.11 -22.03
C CYS A 41 5.16 -1.45 -20.73
N ASP A 42 3.87 -1.12 -20.62
CA ASP A 42 3.27 -0.43 -19.48
C ASP A 42 2.41 -1.37 -18.64
N TRP A 43 2.42 -2.66 -18.94
CA TRP A 43 1.67 -3.65 -18.18
C TRP A 43 2.05 -3.65 -16.71
N ILE A 44 1.04 -3.97 -15.88
CA ILE A 44 1.23 -4.08 -14.45
C ILE A 44 2.29 -5.13 -14.12
N ARG A 45 3.20 -4.74 -13.24
CA ARG A 45 4.13 -5.65 -12.58
C ARG A 45 3.71 -5.87 -11.14
N VAL A 46 3.83 -7.10 -10.66
CA VAL A 46 3.52 -7.48 -9.28
C VAL A 46 4.76 -8.10 -8.65
N GLU A 47 5.08 -7.67 -7.44
CA GLU A 47 6.19 -8.20 -6.63
C GLU A 47 5.64 -8.57 -5.25
N HIS A 48 6.16 -9.65 -4.65
CA HIS A 48 5.83 -10.04 -3.28
C HIS A 48 7.07 -9.95 -2.41
N ALA A 49 7.06 -9.06 -1.43
CA ALA A 49 8.20 -8.84 -0.55
C ALA A 49 7.78 -8.04 0.69
N PRO A 50 8.53 -8.14 1.80
CA PRO A 50 8.37 -7.20 2.91
C PRO A 50 8.57 -5.76 2.46
N VAL A 51 7.74 -4.85 2.97
CA VAL A 51 7.80 -3.42 2.66
C VAL A 51 7.90 -2.61 3.95
N SER A 52 8.82 -1.65 3.99
CA SER A 52 8.87 -0.63 5.03
C SER A 52 8.54 0.74 4.45
N LEU A 53 7.53 1.42 5.00
CA LEU A 53 7.14 2.77 4.60
C LEU A 53 7.52 3.78 5.69
N ARG A 54 8.03 4.94 5.29
CA ARG A 54 8.37 6.04 6.20
C ARG A 54 8.31 7.40 5.51
N ILE A 55 8.15 8.46 6.31
CA ILE A 55 8.43 9.82 5.88
C ILE A 55 9.92 10.10 6.09
N ASN A 56 10.59 10.62 5.06
CA ASN A 56 12.01 10.96 5.14
C ASN A 56 12.24 12.40 5.64
N GLU A 57 13.51 12.80 5.75
CA GLU A 57 13.91 14.14 6.21
C GLU A 57 13.48 15.29 5.28
N ARG A 58 13.04 14.96 4.06
CA ARG A 58 12.53 15.92 3.05
C ARG A 58 10.99 15.91 2.97
N GLU A 59 10.31 15.28 3.93
CA GLU A 59 8.86 15.08 3.94
C GLU A 59 8.32 14.28 2.74
N GLU A 60 9.17 13.49 2.08
CA GLU A 60 8.77 12.56 1.02
C GLU A 60 8.38 11.21 1.62
N LEU A 61 7.41 10.53 1.01
CA LEU A 61 7.03 9.17 1.42
C LEU A 61 7.94 8.16 0.72
N GLU A 62 8.68 7.39 1.49
CA GLU A 62 9.57 6.33 1.01
C GLU A 62 9.00 4.95 1.30
N ALA A 63 9.07 4.06 0.32
CA ALA A 63 8.82 2.64 0.51
C ALA A 63 10.07 1.83 0.13
N PHE A 64 10.51 0.96 1.03
CA PHE A 64 11.62 0.02 0.81
C PHE A 64 11.04 -1.37 0.62
N VAL A 65 11.23 -1.94 -0.57
CA VAL A 65 10.73 -3.26 -0.97
C VAL A 65 11.90 -4.26 -0.95
N ALA A 66 11.86 -5.22 -0.03
CA ALA A 66 12.92 -6.19 0.20
C ALA A 66 12.85 -7.38 -0.79
N ASN A 67 12.86 -7.13 -2.10
CA ASN A 67 12.72 -8.14 -3.16
C ASN A 67 14.05 -8.75 -3.64
N GLY A 68 15.04 -8.83 -2.75
CA GLY A 68 16.39 -9.34 -3.05
C GLY A 68 17.31 -8.38 -3.81
N LYS A 69 16.77 -7.30 -4.39
CA LYS A 69 17.55 -6.20 -5.00
C LYS A 69 17.37 -4.85 -4.30
N GLU A 70 16.62 -4.85 -3.20
CA GLU A 70 16.24 -3.67 -2.42
C GLU A 70 15.79 -2.50 -3.31
N LEU A 71 14.51 -2.48 -3.64
CA LEU A 71 13.91 -1.36 -4.35
C LEU A 71 13.50 -0.27 -3.36
N ARG A 72 13.96 0.96 -3.60
CA ARG A 72 13.47 2.15 -2.93
C ARG A 72 12.54 2.93 -3.86
N ILE A 73 11.31 3.15 -3.41
CA ILE A 73 10.31 3.99 -4.06
C ILE A 73 10.23 5.30 -3.28
N ILE A 74 10.16 6.43 -3.98
CA ILE A 74 10.03 7.76 -3.36
C ILE A 74 8.89 8.50 -4.04
N LEU A 75 7.89 8.89 -3.26
CA LEU A 75 6.86 9.83 -3.67
C LEU A 75 7.22 11.22 -3.15
N GLN A 76 7.52 12.13 -4.08
CA GLN A 76 7.81 13.53 -3.81
C GLN A 76 6.50 14.30 -3.65
N ARG A 77 6.37 15.05 -2.54
CA ARG A 77 5.12 15.70 -2.14
C ARG A 77 5.36 17.17 -1.84
N ASP A 78 4.37 18.01 -2.10
CA ASP A 78 4.47 19.45 -1.83
C ASP A 78 4.36 19.80 -0.35
N LYS A 79 3.74 18.91 0.44
CA LYS A 79 3.47 19.10 1.87
C LYS A 79 3.27 17.76 2.56
N ALA A 80 3.46 17.76 3.88
CA ALA A 80 3.01 16.68 4.74
C ALA A 80 1.52 16.39 4.58
N ASP A 81 1.17 15.10 4.69
CA ASP A 81 -0.21 14.62 4.66
C ASP A 81 -0.72 14.41 6.09
N GLU A 82 -2.02 14.57 6.31
CA GLU A 82 -2.62 14.30 7.63
C GLU A 82 -2.43 12.85 8.05
N LEU A 83 -2.27 11.93 7.09
CA LEU A 83 -2.04 10.50 7.30
C LEU A 83 -0.57 10.14 7.58
N ASP A 84 0.35 11.12 7.61
CA ASP A 84 1.78 10.87 7.87
C ASP A 84 2.05 10.25 9.25
N HIS A 85 1.14 10.45 10.21
CA HIS A 85 1.21 9.86 11.54
C HIS A 85 1.07 8.32 11.55
N LEU A 86 0.65 7.72 10.43
CA LEU A 86 0.61 6.26 10.25
C LEU A 86 2.01 5.65 10.09
N PHE A 87 3.04 6.47 9.87
CA PHE A 87 4.40 6.02 9.64
C PHE A 87 5.31 6.19 10.88
N PRO A 88 6.31 5.32 11.06
CA PRO A 88 6.73 4.24 10.16
C PRO A 88 5.78 3.04 10.17
N LEU A 89 5.64 2.40 9.01
CA LEU A 89 4.83 1.20 8.82
C LEU A 89 5.69 0.08 8.24
N HIS A 90 5.58 -1.12 8.81
CA HIS A 90 6.29 -2.30 8.34
C HIS A 90 5.29 -3.41 8.02
N ILE A 91 5.29 -3.87 6.77
CA ILE A 91 4.43 -4.92 6.24
C ILE A 91 5.32 -6.11 5.92
N THR A 92 5.13 -7.22 6.61
CA THR A 92 5.94 -8.43 6.45
C THR A 92 5.57 -9.23 5.21
N ASN A 93 4.28 -9.24 4.87
CA ASN A 93 3.74 -9.96 3.74
C ASN A 93 2.99 -8.95 2.85
N ALA A 94 3.72 -8.36 1.90
CA ALA A 94 3.15 -7.33 1.03
C ALA A 94 3.09 -7.79 -0.42
N THR A 95 1.98 -7.44 -1.06
CA THR A 95 1.85 -7.44 -2.52
C THR A 95 2.06 -6.02 -3.04
N VAL A 96 3.10 -5.82 -3.86
CA VAL A 96 3.43 -4.52 -4.46
C VAL A 96 3.07 -4.52 -5.94
N VAL A 97 2.22 -3.57 -6.34
CA VAL A 97 1.67 -3.48 -7.70
C VAL A 97 2.14 -2.20 -8.35
N PHE A 98 2.82 -2.30 -9.49
CA PHE A 98 3.30 -1.17 -10.28
C PHE A 98 2.36 -0.95 -11.47
N ALA A 99 1.60 0.15 -11.44
CA ALA A 99 0.57 0.48 -12.43
C ALA A 99 0.78 1.92 -12.95
N GLY A 100 1.69 2.08 -13.90
CA GLY A 100 2.00 3.37 -14.51
C GLY A 100 2.47 4.40 -13.48
N GLU A 101 1.65 5.44 -13.29
CA GLU A 101 1.88 6.55 -12.35
C GLU A 101 1.50 6.24 -10.90
N THR A 102 1.06 5.01 -10.62
CA THR A 102 0.58 4.56 -9.31
C THR A 102 1.32 3.30 -8.87
N ILE A 103 1.74 3.27 -7.61
CA ILE A 103 2.23 2.06 -6.95
C ILE A 103 1.32 1.73 -5.78
N LEU A 104 0.85 0.49 -5.72
CA LEU A 104 0.04 -0.02 -4.63
C LEU A 104 0.91 -0.91 -3.75
N VAL A 105 0.74 -0.79 -2.43
CA VAL A 105 1.31 -1.68 -1.44
C VAL A 105 0.15 -2.23 -0.61
N LEU A 106 -0.14 -3.51 -0.78
CA LEU A 106 -1.19 -4.22 -0.07
C LEU A 106 -0.54 -5.02 1.06
N ASP A 107 -1.08 -4.92 2.27
CA ASP A 107 -0.75 -5.82 3.36
C ASP A 107 -1.65 -7.06 3.26
N ASP A 108 -1.08 -8.20 2.90
CA ASP A 108 -1.83 -9.43 2.67
C ASP A 108 -2.40 -10.02 3.99
N ASP A 109 -1.88 -9.58 5.14
CA ASP A 109 -2.30 -10.03 6.47
C ASP A 109 -3.36 -9.10 7.09
N SER A 110 -3.62 -7.93 6.50
CA SER A 110 -4.60 -6.95 6.98
C SER A 110 -5.48 -6.38 5.87
N ALA A 111 -6.40 -5.48 6.20
CA ALA A 111 -7.20 -4.75 5.22
C ALA A 111 -6.56 -3.41 4.81
N LEU A 112 -5.27 -3.20 5.14
CA LEU A 112 -4.55 -1.98 4.80
C LEU A 112 -3.98 -2.09 3.39
N TYR A 113 -4.24 -1.06 2.61
CA TYR A 113 -3.65 -0.91 1.29
C TYR A 113 -3.31 0.55 1.05
N VAL A 114 -2.05 0.80 0.72
CA VAL A 114 -1.48 2.14 0.50
C VAL A 114 -1.26 2.36 -0.99
N ALA A 115 -1.70 3.48 -1.52
CA ALA A 115 -1.43 3.91 -2.89
C ALA A 115 -0.51 5.12 -2.90
N LEU A 116 0.60 5.03 -3.63
CA LEU A 116 1.53 6.14 -3.89
C LEU A 116 1.34 6.55 -5.36
N THR A 117 0.90 7.78 -5.62
CA THR A 117 0.54 8.19 -6.98
C THR A 117 0.89 9.63 -7.29
N ILE A 118 1.12 9.93 -8.57
CA ILE A 118 1.12 11.31 -9.09
C ILE A 118 -0.15 11.63 -9.88
N SER A 119 -1.06 10.65 -10.02
CA SER A 119 -2.35 10.85 -10.68
C SER A 119 -3.34 11.51 -9.73
N ALA A 120 -4.09 12.50 -10.22
CA ALA A 120 -5.13 13.17 -9.44
C ALA A 120 -6.36 12.28 -9.17
N ALA A 121 -6.54 11.23 -9.98
CA ALA A 121 -7.66 10.29 -9.87
C ALA A 121 -7.16 8.89 -10.29
N PRO A 122 -6.31 8.25 -9.48
CA PRO A 122 -5.76 6.95 -9.82
C PRO A 122 -6.87 5.89 -9.86
N ARG A 123 -6.80 4.98 -10.82
CA ARG A 123 -7.63 3.78 -10.83
C ARG A 123 -7.08 2.81 -9.77
N LEU A 124 -7.92 2.44 -8.81
CA LEU A 124 -7.56 1.54 -7.72
C LEU A 124 -8.36 0.23 -7.81
N PRO A 125 -7.82 -0.91 -7.34
CA PRO A 125 -8.59 -2.14 -7.23
C PRO A 125 -9.73 -1.97 -6.23
N ASP A 126 -10.88 -2.55 -6.55
CA ASP A 126 -12.03 -2.60 -5.63
C ASP A 126 -11.85 -3.77 -4.66
N LEU A 127 -11.17 -3.50 -3.54
CA LEU A 127 -10.89 -4.47 -2.49
C LEU A 127 -11.99 -4.36 -1.43
N GLU A 128 -12.91 -5.33 -1.43
CA GLU A 128 -14.00 -5.37 -0.46
C GLU A 128 -13.45 -5.33 0.97
N HIS A 129 -13.96 -4.39 1.79
CA HIS A 129 -13.51 -4.16 3.17
C HIS A 129 -12.09 -3.58 3.38
N ALA A 130 -11.34 -3.26 2.33
CA ALA A 130 -10.12 -2.48 2.44
C ALA A 130 -10.38 -1.00 2.10
N THR A 131 -9.86 -0.09 2.92
CA THR A 131 -9.91 1.34 2.61
C THR A 131 -8.55 1.77 2.06
N PRO A 132 -8.48 2.34 0.85
CA PRO A 132 -7.24 2.86 0.31
C PRO A 132 -6.74 4.04 1.15
N VAL A 133 -5.46 3.98 1.54
CA VAL A 133 -4.72 5.13 2.04
C VAL A 133 -3.94 5.70 0.87
N VAL A 134 -4.43 6.79 0.28
CA VAL A 134 -3.87 7.37 -0.94
C VAL A 134 -2.97 8.55 -0.61
N PHE A 135 -1.70 8.46 -0.99
CA PHE A 135 -0.76 9.56 -0.97
C PHE A 135 -0.53 10.06 -2.39
N THR A 136 -0.74 11.36 -2.58
CA THR A 136 -0.54 12.03 -3.88
C THR A 136 0.71 12.92 -3.81
N GLY A 137 1.47 12.94 -4.90
CA GLY A 137 2.67 13.77 -5.04
C GLY A 137 2.84 14.33 -6.45
N TYR A 138 3.97 14.97 -6.69
CA TYR A 138 4.33 15.54 -8.00
C TYR A 138 5.42 14.74 -8.73
N GLY A 139 6.05 13.78 -8.05
CA GLY A 139 7.09 12.93 -8.62
C GLY A 139 7.10 11.54 -7.97
N LEU A 140 7.29 10.50 -8.78
CA LEU A 140 7.39 9.12 -8.32
C LEU A 140 8.69 8.49 -8.87
N GLY A 141 9.64 8.24 -7.98
CA GLY A 141 10.94 7.66 -8.32
C GLY A 141 11.04 6.20 -7.90
N GLN A 142 11.71 5.38 -8.72
CA GLN A 142 12.10 4.02 -8.40
C GLN A 142 13.62 3.90 -8.49
N HIS A 143 14.27 3.52 -7.40
CA HIS A 143 15.71 3.35 -7.32
C HIS A 143 16.05 1.94 -6.85
N TRP A 144 16.72 1.18 -7.70
CA TRP A 144 17.20 -0.15 -7.37
C TRP A 144 18.58 -0.04 -6.74
N SER A 145 18.76 -0.68 -5.59
CA SER A 145 20.08 -0.91 -5.00
C SER A 145 20.80 -1.98 -5.83
N GLY A 146 21.15 -1.65 -7.07
CA GLY A 146 21.96 -2.52 -7.91
C GLY A 146 23.36 -2.66 -7.31
N ASN A 147 23.80 -3.90 -7.10
CA ASN A 147 25.17 -4.30 -6.77
C ASN A 147 26.23 -3.31 -7.30
N GLN A 148 27.04 -2.77 -6.38
CA GLN A 148 28.45 -2.53 -6.70
C GLN A 148 29.17 -3.88 -6.85
#